data_AF-A0A2T5CC49-F1
#
_entry.id   AF-A0A2T5CC49-F1
#
_cell.length_a   1.000
_cell.length_b   1.000
_cell.length_c   1.000
_cell.angle_alpha   90.00
_cell.angle_beta   90.00
_cell.angle_gamma   90.00
#
_symmetry.space_group_name_H-M   'P 1'
#
loop_
_entity.id
_entity.type
_entity.pdbx_description
1 polymer ?
#
loop_
_entity_poly.entity_id
_entity_poly.type
_entity_poly.pdbx_seq_one_letter_code
_entity_poly.pdbx_strand_id
1 'polypeptide(L)'
;MQVTENQFYMLKDIHVLAKVGSKGGCLPLKDALIYDPKELRGLQDHDYVEAVALMMPCGGEVRGFKLTRKGEWTLRKLEAKYRLDSLDAAIQLYAERHCLTPDQVDILRDVYHYCRLRKSGGIFPRKEAEAACRADDLEFLYLHGYILKISSGDSSGRKEKGYILSNKGEDVVRDVEIPAKQGADAS
;
A
#
# COMPACT_ATOMS: atom_id res chain seq x y z
N MET A 1 1.42 -29.84 3.13
CA MET A 1 0.19 -29.04 3.18
C MET A 1 0.12 -28.20 1.90
N GLN A 2 -1.06 -28.07 1.30
CA GLN A 2 -1.30 -27.06 0.27
C GLN A 2 -1.74 -25.78 0.98
N VAL A 3 -1.06 -24.66 0.70
CA VAL A 3 -1.44 -23.35 1.24
C VAL A 3 -2.82 -22.99 0.70
N THR A 4 -3.76 -22.72 1.61
CA THR A 4 -5.11 -22.26 1.26
C THR A 4 -5.08 -20.80 0.84
N GLU A 5 -6.17 -20.30 0.26
CA GLU A 5 -6.27 -18.89 -0.11
C GLU A 5 -6.16 -17.96 1.11
N ASN A 6 -6.79 -18.31 2.24
CA ASN A 6 -6.66 -17.56 3.48
C ASN A 6 -5.22 -17.51 3.98
N GLN A 7 -4.54 -18.66 3.97
CA GLN A 7 -3.14 -18.74 4.35
C GLN A 7 -2.23 -17.97 3.39
N PHE A 8 -2.56 -17.90 2.10
CA PHE A 8 -1.85 -17.06 1.14
C PHE A 8 -1.91 -15.57 1.53
N TYR A 9 -3.10 -15.05 1.87
CA TYR A 9 -3.23 -13.66 2.31
C TYR A 9 -2.52 -13.41 3.65
N MET A 10 -2.52 -14.37 4.57
CA MET A 10 -1.71 -14.29 5.80
C MET A 10 -0.20 -14.18 5.50
N LEU A 11 0.33 -14.98 4.57
CA LEU A 11 1.74 -14.91 4.18
C LEU A 11 2.07 -13.56 3.53
N LYS A 12 1.16 -13.02 2.71
CA LYS A 12 1.29 -11.71 2.07
C LYS A 12 1.33 -10.57 3.09
N ASP A 13 0.42 -10.58 4.07
CA ASP A 13 0.38 -9.55 5.12
C ASP A 13 1.65 -9.59 5.99
N ILE A 14 2.12 -10.78 6.36
CA ILE A 14 3.40 -10.97 7.06
C ILE A 14 4.55 -10.41 6.21
N HIS A 15 4.55 -10.66 4.90
CA HIS A 15 5.58 -10.16 3.97
C HIS A 15 5.58 -8.63 3.85
N VAL A 16 4.42 -8.01 3.66
CA VAL A 16 4.28 -6.55 3.53
C VAL A 16 4.72 -5.86 4.82
N LEU A 17 4.23 -6.33 5.96
CA LEU A 17 4.55 -5.72 7.26
C LEU A 17 5.99 -5.99 7.70
N ALA A 18 6.62 -7.06 7.20
CA ALA A 18 8.05 -7.28 7.36
C ALA A 18 8.92 -6.32 6.52
N LYS A 19 8.40 -5.73 5.44
CA LYS A 19 9.12 -4.74 4.62
C LYS A 19 8.98 -3.30 5.14
N VAL A 20 7.90 -2.99 5.86
CA VAL A 20 7.69 -1.67 6.44
C VAL A 20 8.60 -1.51 7.66
N GLY A 21 9.74 -0.84 7.46
CA GLY A 21 10.82 -0.65 8.45
C GLY A 21 10.44 -0.02 9.80
N SER A 22 9.16 0.36 10.01
CA SER A 22 8.65 0.88 11.28
C SER A 22 8.24 -0.21 12.30
N LYS A 23 8.12 -1.49 11.88
CA LYS A 23 7.71 -2.62 12.77
C LYS A 23 8.80 -3.68 13.00
N GLY A 24 10.08 -3.33 12.80
CA GLY A 24 11.22 -4.25 13.03
C GLY A 24 11.34 -5.40 12.02
N GLY A 25 10.50 -5.39 10.99
CA GLY A 25 10.52 -6.40 9.93
C GLY A 25 9.85 -7.71 10.31
N CYS A 26 8.79 -7.67 11.14
CA CYS A 26 7.89 -8.78 11.41
C CYS A 26 6.43 -8.28 11.51
N LEU A 27 5.45 -9.19 11.45
CA LEU A 27 4.07 -8.95 11.86
C LEU A 27 3.97 -9.03 13.40
N PRO A 28 3.70 -7.93 14.13
CA PRO A 28 3.60 -7.97 15.59
C PRO A 28 2.46 -8.85 16.10
N LEU A 29 2.63 -9.49 17.27
CA LEU A 29 1.60 -10.36 17.88
C LEU A 29 0.23 -9.70 17.98
N LYS A 30 0.18 -8.41 18.37
CA LYS A 30 -1.06 -7.64 18.48
C LYS A 30 -1.82 -7.53 17.15
N ASP A 31 -1.08 -7.46 16.04
CA ASP A 31 -1.65 -7.33 14.70
C ASP A 31 -2.02 -8.72 14.15
N ALA A 32 -1.39 -9.78 14.65
CA ALA A 32 -1.70 -11.17 14.29
C ALA A 32 -2.98 -11.72 14.94
N LEU A 33 -3.57 -11.01 15.91
CA LEU A 33 -4.82 -11.41 16.58
C LEU A 33 -6.03 -11.49 15.64
N ILE A 34 -5.93 -10.92 14.44
CA ILE A 34 -6.98 -10.94 13.43
C ILE A 34 -7.10 -12.30 12.72
N TYR A 35 -6.09 -13.17 12.85
CA TYR A 35 -6.06 -14.47 12.19
C TYR A 35 -6.51 -15.60 13.12
N ASP A 36 -7.05 -16.67 12.54
CA ASP A 36 -7.34 -17.90 13.29
C ASP A 36 -6.02 -18.47 13.86
N PRO A 37 -5.90 -18.64 15.18
CA PRO A 37 -4.73 -19.24 15.81
C PRO A 37 -4.38 -20.64 15.28
N LYS A 38 -5.36 -21.41 14.81
CA LYS A 38 -5.15 -22.75 14.21
C LYS A 38 -4.50 -22.65 12.83
N GLU A 39 -4.92 -21.70 12.01
CA GLU A 39 -4.34 -21.46 10.68
C GLU A 39 -2.89 -20.95 10.79
N LEU A 40 -2.66 -20.00 11.71
CA LEU A 40 -1.31 -19.48 11.96
C LEU A 40 -0.40 -20.57 12.51
N ARG A 41 -0.90 -21.39 13.45
CA ARG A 41 -0.16 -22.55 13.95
C ARG A 41 0.12 -23.57 12.85
N GLY A 42 -0.84 -23.83 11.96
CA GLY A 42 -0.62 -24.69 10.80
C GLY A 42 0.49 -24.18 9.87
N LEU A 43 0.57 -22.87 9.65
CA LEU A 43 1.67 -22.26 8.89
C LEU A 43 3.02 -22.37 9.61
N GLN A 44 3.03 -22.31 10.94
CA GLN A 44 4.24 -22.53 11.74
C GLN A 44 4.69 -24.00 11.75
N ASP A 45 3.76 -24.92 11.99
CA ASP A 45 4.00 -26.38 12.02
C ASP A 45 4.53 -26.88 10.67
N HIS A 46 4.20 -26.17 9.59
CA HIS A 46 4.68 -26.46 8.24
C HIS A 46 5.82 -25.56 7.76
N ASP A 47 6.47 -24.80 8.65
CA ASP A 47 7.68 -24.03 8.36
C ASP A 47 7.49 -22.95 7.29
N TYR A 48 6.30 -22.35 7.18
CA TYR A 48 6.07 -21.18 6.32
C TYR A 48 6.27 -19.87 7.10
N VAL A 49 6.04 -19.91 8.41
CA VAL A 49 6.10 -18.75 9.31
C VAL A 49 6.87 -19.13 10.57
N GLU A 50 7.72 -18.23 11.05
CA GLU A 50 8.43 -18.39 12.33
C GLU A 50 8.03 -17.28 13.32
N ALA A 51 8.01 -17.62 14.61
CA ALA A 51 7.85 -16.64 15.67
C ALA A 51 9.20 -16.01 16.00
N VAL A 52 9.24 -14.68 16.07
CA VAL A 52 10.47 -13.91 16.35
C VAL A 52 10.26 -12.97 17.54
N ALA A 53 11.34 -12.71 18.26
CA ALA A 53 11.45 -11.63 19.23
C ALA A 53 12.57 -10.69 18.77
N LEU A 54 12.25 -9.42 18.58
CA LEU A 54 13.16 -8.39 18.10
C LEU A 54 13.43 -7.39 19.20
N MET A 55 14.71 -7.16 19.50
CA MET A 55 15.13 -6.12 20.44
C MET A 55 15.36 -4.82 19.69
N MET A 56 14.65 -3.77 20.10
CA MET A 56 14.77 -2.43 19.54
C MET A 56 15.97 -1.70 20.18
N PRO A 57 16.57 -0.71 19.49
CA PRO A 57 17.68 0.07 20.05
C PRO A 57 17.37 0.80 21.37
N CYS A 58 16.09 1.08 21.63
CA CYS A 58 15.61 1.67 22.89
C CYS A 58 15.45 0.66 24.04
N GLY A 59 15.78 -0.62 23.82
CA GLY A 59 15.60 -1.70 24.79
C GLY A 59 14.21 -2.34 24.81
N GLY A 60 13.27 -1.84 23.99
CA GLY A 60 11.93 -2.44 23.85
C GLY A 60 11.96 -3.75 23.06
N GLU A 61 11.13 -4.72 23.45
CA GLU A 61 10.98 -6.00 22.75
C GLU A 61 9.71 -6.01 21.89
N VAL A 62 9.82 -6.44 20.63
CA VAL A 62 8.68 -6.70 19.73
C VAL A 62 8.64 -8.18 19.40
N ARG A 63 7.55 -8.85 19.79
CA ARG A 63 7.28 -10.23 19.37
C ARG A 63 6.35 -10.24 18.17
N GLY A 64 6.58 -11.17 17.26
CA GLY A 64 5.79 -11.27 16.05
C GLY A 64 6.13 -12.47 15.20
N PHE A 65 5.73 -12.40 13.94
CA PHE A 65 5.88 -13.47 12.96
C PHE A 65 6.64 -12.98 11.73
N LYS A 66 7.53 -13.82 11.20
CA LYS A 66 8.20 -13.59 9.90
C LYS A 66 7.98 -14.77 8.98
N LEU A 67 8.09 -14.51 7.68
CA LEU A 67 8.18 -15.59 6.72
C LEU A 67 9.53 -16.28 6.86
N THR A 68 9.51 -17.62 6.85
CA THR A 68 10.72 -18.39 6.62
C THR A 68 11.11 -18.32 5.15
N ARG A 69 12.28 -18.83 4.78
CA ARG A 69 12.68 -18.96 3.37
C ARG A 69 11.69 -19.78 2.54
N LYS A 70 11.08 -20.79 3.14
CA LYS A 70 10.03 -21.62 2.52
C LYS A 70 8.74 -20.82 2.36
N GLY A 71 8.35 -20.06 3.38
CA GLY A 71 7.26 -19.09 3.34
C GLY A 71 7.39 -18.12 2.17
N GLU A 72 8.54 -17.45 2.06
CA GLU A 72 8.82 -16.49 1.00
C GLU A 72 8.77 -17.11 -0.40
N TRP A 73 9.38 -18.28 -0.58
CA TRP A 73 9.41 -18.94 -1.88
C TRP A 73 8.03 -19.45 -2.29
N THR A 74 7.25 -19.97 -1.35
CA THR A 74 5.87 -20.39 -1.61
C THR A 74 4.97 -19.18 -1.90
N LEU A 75 5.13 -18.08 -1.18
CA LEU A 75 4.42 -16.84 -1.47
C LEU A 75 4.68 -16.37 -2.91
N ARG A 76 5.94 -16.28 -3.34
CA ARG A 76 6.31 -15.90 -4.72
C ARG A 76 5.70 -16.83 -5.78
N LYS A 77 5.63 -18.12 -5.50
CA LYS A 77 5.00 -19.09 -6.41
C LYS A 77 3.49 -18.92 -6.49
N LEU A 78 2.85 -18.59 -5.38
CA LEU A 78 1.41 -18.34 -5.34
C LEU A 78 1.10 -17.01 -6.04
N GLU A 79 1.88 -15.96 -5.78
CA GLU A 79 1.80 -14.66 -6.49
C GLU A 79 1.91 -14.85 -8.01
N ALA A 80 2.91 -15.61 -8.48
CA ALA A 80 3.06 -15.94 -9.91
C ALA A 80 1.91 -16.81 -10.46
N LYS A 81 1.41 -17.78 -9.67
CA LYS A 81 0.27 -18.63 -10.05
C LYS A 81 -1.01 -17.83 -10.20
N TYR A 82 -1.21 -16.82 -9.37
CA TYR A 82 -2.38 -15.94 -9.39
C TYR A 82 -2.19 -14.69 -10.27
N ARG A 83 -1.03 -14.52 -10.93
CA ARG A 83 -0.65 -13.30 -11.67
C ARG A 83 -0.79 -12.02 -10.84
N LEU A 84 -0.56 -12.14 -9.54
CA LEU A 84 -0.67 -11.07 -8.56
C LEU A 84 0.74 -10.58 -8.20
N ASP A 85 1.22 -9.55 -8.86
CA ASP A 85 1.99 -8.55 -8.12
C ASP A 85 0.94 -7.71 -7.40
N SER A 86 0.83 -7.91 -6.09
CA SER A 86 -0.39 -7.60 -5.33
C SER A 86 -0.91 -6.16 -5.39
N LEU A 87 -0.03 -5.22 -5.69
CA LEU A 87 -0.35 -3.82 -5.87
C LEU A 87 -0.86 -3.56 -7.29
N ASP A 88 -0.23 -4.18 -8.28
CA ASP A 88 -0.58 -4.06 -9.70
C ASP A 88 -2.00 -4.60 -9.97
N ALA A 89 -2.41 -5.67 -9.28
CA ALA A 89 -3.78 -6.18 -9.39
C ALA A 89 -4.83 -5.27 -8.73
N ALA A 90 -4.50 -4.61 -7.62
CA ALA A 90 -5.37 -3.61 -7.02
C ALA A 90 -5.46 -2.37 -7.93
N ILE A 91 -4.32 -1.86 -8.39
CA ILE A 91 -4.23 -0.78 -9.36
C ILE A 91 -5.08 -1.09 -10.60
N GLN A 92 -4.93 -2.28 -11.19
CA GLN A 92 -5.68 -2.70 -12.37
C GLN A 92 -7.20 -2.75 -12.10
N LEU A 93 -7.63 -3.32 -10.98
CA LEU A 93 -9.04 -3.42 -10.60
C LEU A 93 -9.68 -2.04 -10.38
N TYR A 94 -8.98 -1.14 -9.71
CA TYR A 94 -9.49 0.21 -9.42
C TYR A 94 -9.41 1.11 -10.65
N ALA A 95 -8.40 0.94 -11.49
CA ALA A 95 -8.32 1.58 -12.80
C ALA A 95 -9.58 1.27 -13.63
N GLU A 96 -9.96 0.00 -13.73
CA GLU A 96 -11.16 -0.43 -14.44
C GLU A 96 -12.47 0.13 -13.83
N ARG A 97 -12.60 0.16 -12.50
CA ARG A 97 -13.79 0.68 -11.81
C ARG A 97 -14.01 2.18 -11.99
N HIS A 98 -12.93 2.94 -12.10
CA HIS A 98 -12.97 4.41 -12.18
C HIS A 98 -12.72 4.95 -13.60
N CYS A 99 -12.68 4.06 -14.61
CA CYS A 99 -12.31 4.38 -15.98
C CYS A 99 -10.95 5.12 -16.08
N LEU A 100 -10.00 4.72 -15.24
CA LEU A 100 -8.62 5.20 -15.22
C LEU A 100 -7.70 4.15 -15.84
N THR A 101 -6.47 4.56 -16.16
CA THR A 101 -5.37 3.62 -16.44
C THR A 101 -4.61 3.28 -15.15
N PRO A 102 -3.87 2.16 -15.11
CA PRO A 102 -2.94 1.86 -14.03
C PRO A 102 -1.97 3.01 -13.73
N ASP A 103 -1.37 3.59 -14.78
CA ASP A 103 -0.46 4.73 -14.67
C ASP A 103 -1.12 5.95 -14.00
N GLN A 104 -2.39 6.20 -14.30
CA GLN A 104 -3.15 7.29 -13.68
C GLN A 104 -3.41 7.04 -12.18
N VAL A 105 -3.65 5.79 -11.79
CA VAL A 105 -3.80 5.43 -10.37
C VAL A 105 -2.47 5.59 -9.63
N ASP A 106 -1.34 5.22 -10.25
CA ASP A 106 -0.02 5.43 -9.65
C ASP A 106 0.33 6.91 -9.51
N ILE A 107 -0.01 7.76 -10.50
CA ILE A 107 0.15 9.21 -10.38
C ILE A 107 -0.63 9.76 -9.18
N LEU A 108 -1.85 9.27 -8.93
CA LEU A 108 -2.64 9.69 -7.76
C LEU A 108 -1.94 9.30 -6.43
N ARG A 109 -1.35 8.10 -6.38
CA ARG A 109 -0.60 7.62 -5.21
C ARG A 109 0.67 8.43 -4.98
N ASP A 110 1.37 8.79 -6.04
CA ASP A 110 2.55 9.66 -5.95
C ASP A 110 2.17 11.04 -5.40
N VAL A 111 1.09 11.66 -5.92
CA VAL A 111 0.57 12.93 -5.40
C VAL A 111 0.23 12.79 -3.91
N TYR A 112 -0.47 11.73 -3.52
CA TYR A 112 -0.85 11.44 -2.13
C TYR A 112 0.35 11.40 -1.20
N HIS A 113 1.34 10.56 -1.51
CA HIS A 113 2.50 10.36 -0.66
C HIS A 113 3.39 11.60 -0.64
N TYR A 114 3.57 12.27 -1.78
CA TYR A 114 4.39 13.46 -1.86
C TYR A 114 3.82 14.59 -1.00
N CYS A 115 2.51 14.83 -1.04
CA CYS A 115 1.86 15.88 -0.24
C CYS A 115 1.98 15.62 1.28
N ARG A 116 2.19 14.37 1.71
CA ARG A 116 2.35 14.03 3.14
C ARG A 116 3.77 14.20 3.66
N LEU A 117 4.74 14.46 2.79
CA LEU A 117 6.11 14.77 3.20
C LEU A 117 6.17 16.17 3.82
N ARG A 118 6.72 16.32 5.03
CA ARG A 118 6.84 17.64 5.69
C ARG A 118 7.56 18.70 4.85
N LYS A 119 8.49 18.28 3.98
CA LYS A 119 9.27 19.17 3.11
C LYS A 119 8.50 19.67 1.89
N SER A 120 7.40 19.02 1.50
CA SER A 120 6.63 19.39 0.31
C SER A 120 5.56 20.45 0.60
N GLY A 121 5.37 20.83 1.87
CA GLY A 121 4.39 21.85 2.24
C GLY A 121 2.94 21.46 1.94
N GLY A 122 2.65 20.17 1.74
CA GLY A 122 1.32 19.70 1.39
C GLY A 122 1.01 19.67 -0.12
N ILE A 123 2.02 19.83 -0.99
CA ILE A 123 1.82 19.99 -2.44
C ILE A 123 2.80 19.11 -3.20
N PHE A 124 2.35 18.49 -4.30
CA PHE A 124 3.25 17.91 -5.29
C PHE A 124 3.64 18.98 -6.33
N PRO A 125 4.88 19.48 -6.34
CA PRO A 125 5.20 20.67 -7.13
C PRO A 125 5.17 20.37 -8.62
N ARG A 126 4.78 21.40 -9.39
CA ARG A 126 4.39 21.25 -10.80
C ARG A 126 5.54 20.77 -11.68
N LYS A 127 6.76 21.25 -11.42
CA LYS A 127 7.94 20.89 -12.23
C LYS A 127 8.28 19.42 -12.11
N GLU A 128 8.16 18.89 -10.90
CA GLU A 128 8.41 17.48 -10.56
C GLU A 128 7.33 16.60 -11.18
N ALA A 129 6.06 17.00 -11.09
CA ALA A 129 4.96 16.29 -11.73
C ALA A 129 5.10 16.26 -13.26
N GLU A 130 5.39 17.41 -13.90
CA GLU A 130 5.58 17.49 -15.36
C GLU A 130 6.83 16.76 -15.86
N ALA A 131 7.83 16.53 -14.99
CA ALA A 131 9.02 15.76 -15.32
C ALA A 131 8.82 14.24 -15.14
N ALA A 132 8.00 13.83 -14.17
CA ALA A 132 7.80 12.41 -13.81
C ALA A 132 6.59 11.78 -14.51
N CYS A 133 5.58 12.57 -14.88
CA CYS A 133 4.30 12.08 -15.40
C CYS A 133 4.07 12.55 -16.84
N ARG A 134 3.28 11.78 -17.61
CA ARG A 134 2.84 12.20 -18.93
C ARG A 134 1.85 13.36 -18.81
N ALA A 135 1.97 14.34 -19.71
CA ALA A 135 1.12 15.52 -19.73
C ALA A 135 -0.37 15.17 -19.86
N ASP A 136 -0.71 14.22 -20.74
CA ASP A 136 -2.09 13.79 -21.00
C ASP A 136 -2.75 13.18 -19.76
N ASP A 137 -2.00 12.41 -18.96
CA ASP A 137 -2.52 11.79 -17.74
C ASP A 137 -2.77 12.83 -16.64
N LEU A 138 -1.85 13.78 -16.46
CA LEU A 138 -2.03 14.91 -15.54
C LEU A 138 -3.22 15.79 -15.96
N GLU A 139 -3.38 16.05 -17.26
CA GLU A 139 -4.51 16.81 -17.79
C GLU A 139 -5.82 16.07 -17.58
N PHE A 140 -5.86 14.78 -17.88
CA PHE A 140 -7.03 13.94 -17.65
C PHE A 140 -7.45 13.94 -16.17
N LEU A 141 -6.52 13.65 -15.26
CA LEU A 141 -6.79 13.61 -13.82
C LEU A 141 -7.28 14.96 -13.28
N TYR A 142 -6.77 16.07 -13.82
CA TYR A 142 -7.24 17.41 -13.49
C TYR A 142 -8.66 17.68 -14.03
N LEU A 143 -8.91 17.43 -15.31
CA LEU A 143 -10.21 17.67 -15.95
C LEU A 143 -11.34 16.84 -15.34
N HIS A 144 -11.03 15.63 -14.87
CA HIS A 144 -11.98 14.72 -14.25
C HIS A 144 -12.05 14.84 -12.72
N GLY A 145 -11.36 15.85 -12.16
CA GLY A 145 -11.50 16.27 -10.77
C GLY A 145 -10.84 15.34 -9.75
N TYR A 146 -9.84 14.54 -10.13
CA TYR A 146 -9.08 13.70 -9.20
C TYR A 146 -7.94 14.48 -8.52
N ILE A 147 -7.36 15.46 -9.22
CA ILE A 147 -6.33 16.36 -8.69
C ILE A 147 -6.75 17.83 -8.87
N LEU A 148 -6.28 18.69 -7.98
CA LEU A 148 -6.51 20.14 -8.02
C LEU A 148 -5.19 20.87 -8.25
N LYS A 149 -5.20 21.88 -9.14
CA LYS A 149 -4.09 22.81 -9.31
C LYS A 149 -4.17 23.88 -8.24
N ILE A 150 -3.13 24.00 -7.42
CA ILE A 150 -3.06 25.01 -6.36
C ILE A 150 -1.79 25.84 -6.45
N SER A 151 -1.84 27.01 -5.86
CA SER A 151 -0.67 27.84 -5.58
C SER A 151 -0.63 28.11 -4.08
N SER A 152 0.46 27.73 -3.44
CA SER A 152 0.74 28.12 -2.06
C SER A 152 1.82 29.19 -2.06
N GLY A 153 1.63 30.19 -1.20
CA GLY A 153 2.64 31.19 -0.92
C GLY A 153 3.10 31.04 0.52
N ASP A 154 4.40 31.11 0.76
CA ASP A 154 4.91 31.30 2.12
C ASP A 154 4.92 32.79 2.49
N SER A 155 5.18 33.07 3.77
CA SER A 155 5.32 34.44 4.30
C SER A 155 6.52 35.21 3.71
N SER A 156 7.37 34.56 2.91
CA SER A 156 8.48 35.19 2.17
C SER A 156 8.08 35.64 0.76
N GLY A 157 6.83 35.39 0.35
CA GLY A 157 6.31 35.76 -0.97
C GLY A 157 6.69 34.77 -2.08
N ARG A 158 7.37 33.66 -1.76
CA ARG A 158 7.64 32.59 -2.73
C ARG A 158 6.35 31.82 -2.96
N LYS A 159 5.91 31.81 -4.22
CA LYS A 159 4.74 31.04 -4.65
C LYS A 159 5.20 29.72 -5.26
N GLU A 160 4.81 28.62 -4.65
CA GLU A 160 4.93 27.28 -5.20
C GLU A 160 3.63 26.91 -5.90
N LYS A 161 3.72 26.32 -7.09
CA LYS A 161 2.57 25.85 -7.86
C LYS A 161 2.66 24.35 -7.98
N GLY A 162 1.55 23.67 -7.82
CA GLY A 162 1.54 22.22 -7.90
C GLY A 162 0.15 21.63 -7.82
N TYR A 163 0.14 20.35 -7.47
CA TYR A 163 -1.04 19.51 -7.43
C TYR A 163 -1.29 19.00 -6.02
N ILE A 164 -2.56 18.88 -5.67
CA ILE A 164 -3.03 18.11 -4.52
C ILE A 164 -4.11 17.15 -4.97
N LEU A 165 -4.42 16.14 -4.16
CA LEU A 165 -5.60 15.32 -4.39
C LEU A 165 -6.86 16.09 -4.01
N SER A 166 -7.91 15.87 -4.80
CA SER A 166 -9.28 16.13 -4.35
C SER A 166 -9.74 14.96 -3.47
N ASN A 167 -10.89 15.11 -2.80
CA ASN A 167 -11.50 13.99 -2.07
C ASN A 167 -11.71 12.78 -2.99
N LYS A 168 -12.11 13.00 -4.25
CA LYS A 168 -12.31 11.93 -5.24
C LYS A 168 -11.01 11.18 -5.55
N GLY A 169 -9.90 11.89 -5.70
CA GLY A 169 -8.59 11.26 -5.91
C GLY A 169 -8.09 10.54 -4.66
N GLU A 170 -8.34 11.13 -3.49
CA GLU A 170 -7.95 10.53 -2.21
C GLU A 170 -8.74 9.24 -1.93
N ASP A 171 -10.02 9.18 -2.28
CA ASP A 171 -10.84 7.97 -2.17
C ASP A 171 -10.26 6.83 -3.02
N VAL A 172 -9.86 7.09 -4.27
CA VAL A 172 -9.20 6.09 -5.13
C VAL A 172 -7.91 5.57 -4.48
N VAL A 173 -7.06 6.46 -3.97
CA VAL A 173 -5.79 6.04 -3.33
C VAL A 173 -6.06 5.26 -2.05
N ARG A 174 -7.01 5.70 -1.23
CA ARG A 174 -7.41 5.00 0.00
C ARG A 174 -7.98 3.63 -0.30
N ASP A 175 -8.75 3.47 -1.36
CA ASP A 175 -9.32 2.17 -1.74
C ASP A 175 -8.24 1.22 -2.29
N VAL A 176 -7.20 1.75 -2.94
CA VAL A 176 -6.03 0.98 -3.39
C VAL A 176 -5.12 0.59 -2.22
N GLU A 177 -4.92 1.48 -1.24
CA GLU A 177 -4.01 1.28 -0.10
C GLU A 177 -4.66 0.60 1.12
N ILE A 178 -5.97 0.73 1.26
CA ILE A 178 -6.79 0.17 2.31
C ILE A 178 -7.88 -0.64 1.61
N PRO A 179 -7.70 -1.96 1.44
CA PRO A 179 -8.75 -2.78 0.84
C PRO A 179 -9.99 -2.71 1.74
N ALA A 180 -11.03 -2.00 1.30
CA ALA A 180 -12.29 -1.93 2.03
C ALA A 180 -13.01 -3.28 1.91
N LYS A 181 -13.19 -3.92 3.08
CA LYS A 181 -14.27 -4.86 3.34
C LYS A 181 -15.60 -4.21 2.94
N GLN A 182 -16.18 -4.55 1.79
CA GLN A 182 -17.59 -4.25 1.50
C GLN A 182 -18.10 -5.09 0.33
N GLY A 183 -19.09 -5.96 0.63
CA GLY A 183 -19.78 -6.78 -0.36
C GLY A 183 -20.44 -8.08 0.16
N ALA A 184 -20.97 -8.10 1.39
CA ALA A 184 -21.90 -9.14 1.84
C ALA A 184 -22.81 -8.58 2.93
N ASP A 185 -23.61 -7.58 2.57
CA ASP A 185 -24.87 -7.24 3.23
C ASP A 185 -25.61 -6.25 2.32
N ALA A 186 -26.38 -6.80 1.39
CA ALA A 186 -27.56 -6.15 0.82
C ALA A 186 -28.48 -7.26 0.33
N SER A 187 -29.60 -7.37 1.04
CA SER A 187 -30.69 -8.32 0.90
C SER A 187 -31.46 -8.18 -0.42
#